data_AF-A0A962CLM6-F1
#
_entry.id   AF-A0A962CLM6-F1
#
_cell.length_a   1.000
_cell.length_b   1.000
_cell.length_c   1.000
_cell.angle_alpha   90.00
_cell.angle_beta   90.00
_cell.angle_gamma   90.00
#
_symmetry.space_group_name_H-M   'P 1'
#
loop_
_entity.id
_entity.type
_entity.pdbx_description
1 polymer ?
#
loop_
_entity_poly.entity_id
_entity_poly.type
_entity_poly.pdbx_seq_one_letter_code
_entity_poly.pdbx_strand_id
1 'polypeptide(L)' 'MSTELLFGIHSIEAALNYDAGNIAELYVESGQQNPRVRDLAERARDMGIKPHARDRADLDRMTGGARHQGIAAMYKAP' A
#
# COMPACT_ATOMS: atom_id res chain seq x y z
N MET A 1 10.50 -1.61 17.13
CA MET A 1 9.76 -1.76 15.87
C MET A 1 8.37 -1.18 16.05
N SER A 2 8.18 0.05 15.59
CA SER A 2 6.86 0.67 15.45
C SER A 2 6.33 0.30 14.07
N THR A 3 5.05 -0.06 14.02
CA THR A 3 4.37 -0.30 12.76
C THR A 3 3.67 0.99 12.35
N GLU A 4 3.94 1.47 11.14
CA GLU A 4 3.36 2.67 10.56
C GLU A 4 2.50 2.32 9.36
N LEU A 5 1.45 3.11 9.12
CA LEU A 5 0.62 2.96 7.94
C LEU A 5 1.04 3.99 6.90
N LEU A 6 1.59 3.50 5.78
CA LEU A 6 1.87 4.32 4.60
C LEU A 6 0.66 4.30 3.67
N PHE A 7 0.36 5.42 3.02
CA PHE A 7 -0.75 5.50 2.06
C PHE A 7 -0.50 6.53 0.98
N GLY A 8 -1.17 6.35 -0.15
CA GLY A 8 -0.97 7.17 -1.35
C GLY A 8 0.14 6.66 -2.27
N ILE A 9 0.01 6.94 -3.56
CA ILE A 9 0.85 6.37 -4.62
C ILE A 9 2.34 6.65 -4.39
N HIS A 10 2.71 7.90 -4.12
CA HIS A 10 4.11 8.29 -3.95
C HIS A 10 4.76 7.64 -2.72
N SER A 11 4.05 7.58 -1.59
CA SER A 11 4.56 6.98 -0.36
C SER A 11 4.84 5.49 -0.55
N ILE A 12 3.92 4.78 -1.22
CA ILE A 12 4.08 3.35 -1.50
C ILE A 12 5.17 3.10 -2.54
N GLU A 13 5.23 3.92 -3.59
CA GLU A 13 6.29 3.84 -4.60
C GLU A 13 7.68 4.04 -3.98
N ALA A 14 7.84 5.04 -3.10
CA ALA A 14 9.09 5.27 -2.39
C ALA A 14 9.46 4.07 -1.49
N ALA A 15 8.51 3.55 -0.72
CA ALA A 15 8.74 2.39 0.12
C ALA A 15 9.16 1.15 -0.70
N LEU A 16 8.48 0.87 -1.83
CA LEU A 16 8.84 -0.25 -2.71
C LEU A 16 10.20 -0.06 -3.39
N ASN A 17 10.61 1.18 -3.68
CA ASN A 17 11.90 1.47 -4.33
C ASN A 17 13.09 1.38 -3.37
N TYR A 18 12.94 1.89 -2.15
CA TYR A 18 14.06 2.12 -1.25
C TYR A 18 14.07 1.17 -0.06
N ASP A 19 12.92 0.63 0.33
CA ASP A 19 12.79 -0.11 1.59
C ASP A 19 11.68 -1.18 1.57
N ALA A 20 11.61 -1.94 0.47
CA ALA A 20 10.58 -2.94 0.26
C ALA A 20 10.60 -4.03 1.35
N GLY A 21 11.77 -4.36 1.91
CA GLY A 21 11.91 -5.36 2.96
C GLY A 21 11.19 -5.02 4.27
N ASN A 22 10.92 -3.73 4.50
CA ASN A 22 10.18 -3.26 5.67
C ASN A 22 8.67 -3.15 5.43
N ILE A 23 8.19 -3.40 4.21
CA ILE A 23 6.76 -3.50 3.92
C ILE A 23 6.26 -4.89 4.32
N ALA A 24 5.40 -4.94 5.34
CA ALA A 24 4.82 -6.19 5.81
C ALA A 24 3.61 -6.63 4.98
N GLU A 25 2.71 -5.70 4.66
CA GLU A 25 1.48 -5.96 3.91
C GLU A 25 1.14 -4.78 3.00
N LEU A 26 0.58 -5.06 1.83
CA LEU A 26 0.06 -4.04 0.91
C LEU A 26 -1.46 -4.20 0.80
N TYR A 27 -2.19 -3.09 0.81
CA TYR A 27 -3.65 -3.02 0.64
C TYR A 27 -4.00 -2.17 -0.57
N VAL A 28 -4.91 -2.68 -1.40
CA VAL A 28 -5.31 -2.05 -2.66
C VAL A 28 -6.84 -1.98 -2.71
N GLU A 29 -7.37 -0.85 -3.16
CA GLU A 29 -8.81 -0.67 -3.31
C GLU A 29 -9.38 -1.64 -4.37
N SER A 30 -10.42 -2.36 -4.01
CA SER A 30 -11.15 -3.27 -4.88
C SER A 30 -11.79 -2.48 -6.02
N GLY A 31 -11.60 -2.95 -7.26
CA GLY A 31 -12.14 -2.28 -8.44
C GLY A 31 -11.34 -1.03 -8.87
N GLN A 32 -10.15 -0.81 -8.29
CA GLN A 32 -9.28 0.30 -8.68
C GLN A 32 -8.87 0.20 -10.16
N GLN A 33 -9.10 1.28 -10.91
CA GLN A 33 -8.76 1.36 -12.33
C GLN A 33 -7.51 2.21 -12.60
N ASN A 34 -6.97 2.87 -11.59
CA ASN A 34 -5.74 3.64 -11.74
C ASN A 34 -4.56 2.72 -12.13
N PRO A 35 -3.95 2.89 -13.33
CA PRO A 35 -2.89 2.01 -13.80
C PRO A 35 -1.65 2.05 -12.90
N ARG A 36 -1.38 3.18 -12.23
CA ARG A 36 -0.24 3.30 -11.31
C ARG A 36 -0.41 2.42 -10.07
N VAL A 37 -1.63 2.34 -9.53
CA VAL A 37 -1.90 1.49 -8.36
C VAL A 37 -1.75 0.01 -8.73
N ARG A 38 -2.21 -0.37 -9.93
CA ARG A 38 -2.05 -1.74 -10.44
C ARG A 38 -0.58 -2.12 -10.63
N ASP A 39 0.21 -1.22 -11.23
CA ASP A 39 1.65 -1.40 -11.39
C ASP A 39 2.36 -1.60 -10.04
N LEU A 40 2.09 -0.73 -9.05
CA LEU A 40 2.66 -0.88 -7.71
C LEU A 40 2.25 -2.21 -7.04
N ALA A 41 1.02 -2.65 -7.23
CA ALA A 41 0.56 -3.93 -6.70
C ALA A 41 1.24 -5.13 -7.37
N GLU A 42 1.50 -5.05 -8.68
CA GLU A 42 2.25 -6.08 -9.42
C GLU A 42 3.71 -6.12 -8.96
N ARG A 43 4.37 -4.96 -8.89
CA ARG A 43 5.74 -4.83 -8.36
C ARG A 43 5.89 -5.37 -6.94
N ALA A 44 4.92 -5.09 -6.07
CA ALA A 44 4.91 -5.63 -4.72
C ALA A 44 4.85 -7.17 -4.73
N ARG A 45 4.01 -7.78 -5.59
CA ARG A 45 3.96 -9.26 -5.74
C ARG A 45 5.29 -9.84 -6.18
N ASP A 46 5.96 -9.19 -7.13
CA ASP A 46 7.25 -9.64 -7.64
C ASP A 46 8.34 -9.59 -6.55
N MET A 47 8.21 -8.68 -5.59
CA MET A 47 9.06 -8.57 -4.40
C MET A 47 8.63 -9.52 -3.26
N GLY A 48 7.61 -10.35 -3.46
CA GLY A 48 7.07 -11.28 -2.44
C GLY A 48 6.12 -10.63 -1.42
N ILE A 49 5.77 -9.36 -1.60
CA ILE A 49 4.81 -8.64 -0.76
C ILE A 49 3.41 -8.88 -1.32
N LYS A 50 2.54 -9.52 -0.53
CA LYS A 50 1.19 -9.87 -0.97
C LYS A 50 0.26 -8.66 -0.94
N PRO A 51 -0.35 -8.24 -2.07
CA PRO A 51 -1.40 -7.23 -2.07
C PRO A 51 -2.74 -7.84 -1.67
N HIS A 52 -3.44 -7.18 -0.76
CA HIS A 52 -4.76 -7.52 -0.28
C HIS A 52 -5.77 -6.53 -0.83
N ALA A 53 -6.78 -7.05 -1.54
CA ALA A 53 -7.89 -6.22 -1.98
C ALA A 53 -8.76 -5.83 -0.77
N ARG A 54 -9.12 -4.56 -0.67
CA ARG A 54 -9.98 -3.97 0.36
C ARG A 54 -10.98 -3.05 -0.28
N ASP A 55 -12.20 -2.96 0.24
CA ASP A 55 -13.10 -1.92 -0.25
C ASP A 55 -12.59 -0.53 0.18
N ARG A 56 -13.18 0.50 -0.41
CA ARG A 56 -12.79 1.88 -0.13
C ARG A 56 -13.05 2.29 1.32
N ALA A 57 -14.15 1.82 1.91
CA ALA A 57 -14.52 2.18 3.27
C ALA A 57 -13.55 1.60 4.30
N ASP A 58 -13.06 0.39 4.06
CA ASP A 58 -11.99 -0.25 4.83
C ASP A 58 -10.70 0.59 4.76
N LEU A 59 -10.29 0.99 3.56
CA LEU A 59 -9.09 1.83 3.38
C LEU A 59 -9.24 3.21 4.05
N ASP A 60 -10.38 3.86 3.89
CA ASP A 60 -10.69 5.13 4.55
C ASP A 60 -10.61 4.97 6.08
N ARG A 61 -11.13 3.87 6.64
CA ARG A 61 -11.03 3.59 8.07
C ARG A 61 -9.60 3.36 8.52
N MET A 62 -8.80 2.63 7.73
CA MET A 62 -7.40 2.38 8.03
C MET A 62 -6.59 3.69 8.03
N THR A 63 -6.82 4.58 7.07
CA THR A 63 -6.09 5.85 6.95
C THR A 63 -6.67 6.99 7.79
N GLY A 64 -7.71 6.74 8.59
CA GLY A 64 -8.39 7.77 9.37
C GLY A 64 -9.08 8.84 8.50
N GLY A 65 -9.52 8.47 7.30
CA GLY A 65 -10.14 9.35 6.31
C GLY A 65 -9.14 10.13 5.45
N ALA A 66 -7.83 9.87 5.58
CA ALA A 66 -6.82 10.51 4.74
C ALA A 66 -6.87 9.99 3.29
N ARG A 67 -6.50 10.86 2.34
CA ARG A 67 -6.55 10.57 0.90
C ARG A 67 -5.53 9.50 0.49
N HIS A 68 -5.94 8.24 0.54
CA HIS A 68 -5.11 7.06 0.26
C HIS A 68 -4.92 6.74 -1.24
N GLN A 69 -5.71 7.36 -2.14
CA GLN A 69 -5.60 7.16 -3.59
C GLN A 69 -5.74 5.69 -4.06
N GLY A 70 -6.41 4.88 -3.25
CA GLY A 70 -6.65 3.46 -3.50
C GLY A 70 -5.51 2.52 -3.12
N ILE A 71 -4.50 2.96 -2.36
CA ILE A 71 -3.38 2.11 -1.94
C ILE A 71 -2.86 2.48 -0.54
N ALA A 72 -2.55 1.48 0.26
CA ALA A 72 -1.92 1.62 1.58
C ALA A 72 -0.98 0.45 1.86
N ALA A 73 -0.04 0.60 2.79
CA ALA A 73 0.87 -0.44 3.23
C ALA A 73 1.12 -0.37 4.72
N MET A 74 1.28 -1.53 5.33
CA MET A 74 1.80 -1.67 6.68
C MET A 74 3.32 -1.72 6.61
N TYR A 75 3.98 -0.73 7.19
CA TYR A 75 5.43 -0.57 7.17
C TYR A 75 6.01 -0.77 8.57
N LYS A 76 7.09 -1.54 8.67
CA LYS A 76 7.80 -1.80 9.93
C LYS A 76 9.08 -0.98 9.92
N ALA A 77 9.07 0.15 10.60
CA ALA A 77 10.28 0.96 10.74
C ALA A 77 11.35 0.15 11.50
N PRO A 78 12.60 0.15 11.01
CA PRO A 78 13.71 -0.57 11.63
C PRO A 78 14.02 -0.06 13.06
#